data_AF-A0A2A2ZKP6-F1
#
_entry.id   AF-A0A2A2ZKP6-F1
#
_cell.length_a   1.000
_cell.length_b   1.000
_cell.length_c   1.000
_cell.angle_alpha   90.00
_cell.angle_beta   90.00
_cell.angle_gamma   90.00
#
_symmetry.space_group_name_H-M   'P 1'
#
loop_
_entity.id
_entity.type
_entity.pdbx_description
1 polymer ?
#
loop_
_entity_poly.entity_id
_entity_poly.type
_entity_poly.pdbx_seq_one_letter_code
_entity_poly.pdbx_strand_id
1 'polypeptide(L)'
;MRAVRVDPAELAAMAGRWATAAGELHAPAAPTASGLPSQASVAAVNVAHADVTAFTAGLANRVQAHSRRVAEAGRRYASNEADSANAMAAVARSAAHSTVPV
;
A
#
# COMPACT_ATOMS: atom_id res chain seq x y z
N MET A 1 6.12 27.89 9.07
CA MET A 1 5.61 26.57 8.60
C MET A 1 6.40 25.47 9.30
N ARG A 2 5.73 24.49 9.91
CA ARG A 2 6.40 23.33 10.53
C ARG A 2 6.48 22.23 9.47
N ALA A 3 7.68 21.73 9.18
CA ALA A 3 7.84 20.60 8.27
C ALA A 3 7.19 19.36 8.91
N VAL A 4 6.14 18.85 8.28
CA VAL A 4 5.57 17.54 8.63
C VAL A 4 6.51 16.50 8.01
N ARG A 5 7.28 15.81 8.86
CA ARG A 5 8.11 14.69 8.42
C ARG A 5 7.32 13.41 8.55
N VAL A 6 7.29 12.66 7.45
CA VAL A 6 6.70 11.33 7.40
C VAL A 6 7.86 10.34 7.44
N ASP A 7 7.85 9.40 8.39
CA ASP A 7 8.85 8.34 8.45
C ASP A 7 8.61 7.32 7.31
N PRO A 8 9.53 7.19 6.34
CA PRO A 8 9.38 6.24 5.23
C PRO A 8 9.35 4.78 5.68
N ALA A 9 10.00 4.43 6.79
CA ALA A 9 10.04 3.08 7.33
C ALA A 9 8.69 2.70 7.94
N GLU A 10 8.06 3.61 8.69
CA GLU A 10 6.70 3.40 9.20
C GLU A 10 5.69 3.27 8.06
N LEU A 11 5.84 4.08 7.00
CA LEU A 11 4.99 4.01 5.81
C LEU A 11 5.11 2.67 5.09
N ALA A 12 6.33 2.14 4.98
CA ALA A 12 6.61 0.83 4.40
C ALA A 12 6.05 -0.32 5.27
N ALA A 13 6.17 -0.22 6.60
CA ALA A 13 5.61 -1.19 7.53
C ALA A 13 4.08 -1.24 7.41
N MET A 14 3.42 -0.08 7.39
CA MET A 14 1.97 0.02 7.18
C MET A 14 1.55 -0.58 5.81
N ALA A 15 2.28 -0.27 4.75
CA ALA A 15 2.03 -0.86 3.43
C ALA A 15 2.14 -2.39 3.45
N GLY A 16 3.14 -2.94 4.16
CA GLY A 16 3.28 -4.38 4.35
C GLY A 16 2.11 -5.02 5.10
N ARG A 17 1.60 -4.35 6.15
CA ARG A 17 0.41 -4.81 6.89
C ARG A 17 -0.83 -4.83 6.00
N TRP A 18 -1.04 -3.83 5.14
CA TRP A 18 -2.13 -3.84 4.17
C TRP A 18 -1.99 -4.95 3.13
N ALA A 19 -0.77 -5.23 2.66
CA ALA A 19 -0.55 -6.33 1.73
C ALA A 19 -0.84 -7.69 2.37
N THR A 20 -0.50 -7.86 3.65
CA THR A 20 -0.79 -9.08 4.42
C THR A 20 -2.29 -9.26 4.62
N ALA A 21 -2.99 -8.22 5.08
CA ALA A 21 -4.44 -8.23 5.24
C ALA A 21 -5.17 -8.49 3.90
N ALA A 22 -4.62 -8.03 2.78
CA ALA A 22 -5.14 -8.34 1.45
C ALA A 22 -5.00 -9.83 1.09
N GLY A 23 -3.92 -10.48 1.51
CA GLY A 23 -3.70 -11.92 1.30
C GLY A 23 -4.67 -12.79 2.12
N GLU A 24 -5.06 -12.34 3.31
CA GLU A 24 -5.98 -13.06 4.21
C GLU A 24 -7.45 -13.02 3.74
N LEU A 25 -7.80 -12.13 2.81
CA LEU A 25 -9.17 -12.02 2.26
C LEU A 25 -9.57 -13.19 1.33
N HIS A 26 -8.74 -14.21 1.13
CA HIS A 26 -9.09 -15.36 0.31
C HIS A 26 -10.17 -16.23 0.99
N ALA A 27 -11.38 -16.22 0.41
CA ALA A 27 -12.47 -17.07 0.86
C ALA A 27 -12.26 -18.54 0.43
N PRO A 28 -12.62 -19.52 1.27
CA PRO A 28 -12.65 -20.93 0.87
C PRO A 28 -13.72 -21.20 -0.20
N ALA A 29 -13.46 -22.18 -1.06
CA ALA A 29 -14.32 -22.57 -2.17
C ALA A 29 -15.74 -22.95 -1.71
N ALA A 30 -16.74 -22.59 -2.53
CA ALA A 30 -18.15 -22.82 -2.21
C ALA A 30 -18.50 -24.33 -2.18
N PRO A 31 -19.40 -24.77 -1.28
CA PRO A 31 -19.96 -26.13 -1.30
C PRO A 31 -20.86 -26.34 -2.53
N THR A 32 -20.86 -27.55 -3.09
CA THR A 32 -21.73 -27.95 -4.21
C THR A 32 -23.13 -28.32 -3.72
N ALA A 33 -24.18 -27.94 -4.45
CA ALA A 33 -25.59 -28.11 -4.06
C ALA A 33 -26.29 -29.28 -4.77
N SER A 34 -27.12 -30.06 -4.05
CA SER A 34 -27.99 -31.13 -4.62
C SER A 34 -29.49 -30.82 -4.47
N GLY A 35 -30.31 -31.38 -5.38
CA GLY A 35 -31.62 -30.86 -5.80
C GLY A 35 -32.87 -31.25 -5.00
N LEU A 36 -33.33 -30.33 -4.15
CA LEU A 36 -34.64 -30.29 -3.46
C LEU A 36 -35.18 -28.84 -3.48
N PRO A 37 -36.39 -28.47 -3.06
CA PRO A 37 -36.82 -27.06 -3.01
C PRO A 37 -35.93 -26.16 -2.12
N SER A 38 -35.20 -26.74 -1.16
CA SER A 38 -34.06 -26.09 -0.49
C SER A 38 -32.96 -25.63 -1.47
N GLN A 39 -32.87 -26.21 -2.67
CA GLN A 39 -31.95 -25.86 -3.75
C GLN A 39 -32.17 -24.45 -4.28
N ALA A 40 -33.39 -23.89 -4.25
CA ALA A 40 -33.58 -22.48 -4.63
C ALA A 40 -32.85 -21.56 -3.64
N SER A 41 -33.02 -21.82 -2.33
CA SER A 41 -32.29 -21.12 -1.26
C SER A 41 -30.78 -21.39 -1.33
N VAL A 42 -30.36 -22.63 -1.59
CA VAL A 42 -28.95 -22.98 -1.74
C VAL A 42 -28.34 -22.32 -2.99
N ALA A 43 -29.07 -22.24 -4.10
CA ALA A 43 -28.63 -21.54 -5.30
C ALA A 43 -28.47 -20.03 -5.03
N ALA A 44 -29.42 -19.42 -4.32
CA ALA A 44 -29.30 -18.02 -3.90
C ALA A 44 -28.09 -17.79 -2.98
N VAL A 45 -27.84 -18.69 -2.02
CA VAL A 45 -26.65 -18.63 -1.14
C VAL A 45 -25.35 -18.81 -1.94
N ASN A 46 -25.33 -19.73 -2.91
CA ASN A 46 -24.16 -19.93 -3.76
C ASN A 46 -23.86 -18.72 -4.65
N VAL A 47 -24.88 -18.06 -5.19
CA VAL A 47 -24.72 -16.80 -5.93
C VAL A 47 -24.19 -15.70 -5.01
N ALA A 48 -24.78 -15.52 -3.83
CA ALA A 48 -24.29 -14.54 -2.86
C ALA A 48 -22.84 -14.82 -2.43
N HIS A 49 -22.47 -16.09 -2.25
CA HIS A 49 -21.10 -16.48 -1.94
C HIS A 49 -20.13 -16.18 -3.10
N ALA A 50 -20.54 -16.41 -4.34
CA ALA A 50 -19.76 -16.06 -5.52
C ALA A 50 -19.56 -14.54 -5.62
N ASP A 51 -20.59 -13.74 -5.36
CA ASP A 51 -20.51 -12.27 -5.35
C ASP A 51 -19.56 -11.76 -4.26
N VAL A 52 -19.64 -12.31 -3.04
CA VAL A 52 -18.72 -11.99 -1.94
C VAL A 52 -17.29 -12.39 -2.30
N THR A 53 -17.09 -13.53 -2.94
CA THR A 53 -15.76 -13.98 -3.39
C THR A 53 -15.19 -13.03 -4.45
N ALA A 54 -15.99 -12.62 -5.43
CA ALA A 54 -15.58 -11.66 -6.45
C ALA A 54 -15.25 -10.28 -5.85
N PHE A 55 -16.10 -9.81 -4.92
CA PHE A 55 -15.89 -8.55 -4.21
C PHE A 55 -14.61 -8.55 -3.38
N THR A 56 -14.37 -9.61 -2.58
CA THR A 56 -13.18 -9.74 -1.73
C THR A 56 -11.89 -9.82 -2.56
N ALA A 57 -11.90 -10.53 -3.69
CA ALA A 57 -10.79 -10.55 -4.63
C ALA A 57 -10.51 -9.15 -5.22
N GLY A 58 -11.55 -8.43 -5.63
CA GLY A 58 -11.43 -7.05 -6.12
C GLY A 58 -10.89 -6.09 -5.05
N LEU A 59 -11.34 -6.24 -3.81
CA LEU A 59 -10.85 -5.46 -2.67
C LEU A 59 -9.37 -5.76 -2.39
N ALA A 60 -8.98 -7.03 -2.33
CA ALA A 60 -7.59 -7.44 -2.12
C ALA A 60 -6.67 -6.84 -3.19
N ASN A 61 -7.06 -6.91 -4.46
CA ASN A 61 -6.29 -6.32 -5.57
C ASN A 61 -6.13 -4.80 -5.41
N ARG A 62 -7.19 -4.09 -5.03
CA ARG A 62 -7.15 -2.63 -4.81
C ARG A 62 -6.23 -2.26 -3.64
N VAL A 63 -6.35 -2.97 -2.51
CA VAL A 63 -5.52 -2.74 -1.32
C VAL A 63 -4.05 -3.03 -1.63
N GLN A 64 -3.76 -4.13 -2.33
CA GLN A 64 -2.40 -4.47 -2.73
C GLN A 64 -1.79 -3.42 -3.68
N ALA A 65 -2.57 -2.96 -4.67
CA ALA A 65 -2.13 -1.89 -5.57
C ALA A 65 -1.86 -0.58 -4.83
N HIS A 66 -2.68 -0.23 -3.85
CA HIS A 66 -2.47 0.97 -3.04
C HIS A 66 -1.25 0.85 -2.13
N SER A 67 -1.07 -0.29 -1.46
CA SER A 67 0.12 -0.60 -0.67
C SER A 67 1.42 -0.42 -1.48
N ARG A 68 1.47 -0.95 -2.71
CA ARG A 68 2.63 -0.76 -3.61
C ARG A 68 2.89 0.70 -3.94
N ARG A 69 1.84 1.48 -4.24
CA ARG A 69 1.97 2.92 -4.52
C ARG A 69 2.50 3.70 -3.31
N VAL A 70 2.03 3.37 -2.11
CA VAL A 70 2.47 4.01 -0.86
C VAL A 70 3.93 3.67 -0.56
N ALA A 71 4.33 2.40 -0.69
CA ALA A 71 5.73 2.01 -0.54
C ALA A 71 6.66 2.72 -1.54
N GLU A 72 6.22 2.84 -2.80
CA GLU A 72 6.97 3.57 -3.83
C GLU A 72 7.08 5.07 -3.54
N ALA A 73 5.99 5.70 -3.11
CA ALA A 73 5.99 7.10 -2.70
C ALA A 73 6.96 7.35 -1.53
N GLY A 74 6.97 6.45 -0.54
CA GLY A 74 7.91 6.51 0.58
C GLY A 74 9.37 6.46 0.13
N ARG A 75 9.71 5.55 -0.80
CA ARG A 75 11.07 5.47 -1.38
C ARG A 75 11.46 6.76 -2.10
N ARG A 76 10.57 7.30 -2.93
CA ARG A 76 10.82 8.55 -3.67
C ARG A 76 11.02 9.74 -2.74
N TYR A 77 10.22 9.83 -1.69
CA TYR A 77 10.36 10.87 -0.67
C TYR A 77 11.73 10.79 0.03
N ALA A 78 12.14 9.58 0.45
CA ALA A 78 13.45 9.38 1.07
C ALA A 78 14.62 9.75 0.14
N SER A 79 14.55 9.38 -1.15
CA SER A 79 15.54 9.78 -2.14
C SER A 79 15.60 11.30 -2.29
N ASN A 80 14.45 11.95 -2.41
CA ASN A 80 14.37 13.41 -2.57
C ASN A 80 14.94 14.16 -1.35
N GLU A 81 14.72 13.66 -0.13
CA GLU A 81 15.32 14.24 1.08
C GLU A 81 16.86 14.09 1.07
N ALA A 82 17.38 12.94 0.65
CA ALA A 82 18.82 12.71 0.53
C ALA A 82 19.47 13.64 -0.53
N ASP A 83 18.85 13.76 -1.70
CA ASP A 83 19.31 14.66 -2.77
C ASP A 83 19.28 16.12 -2.33
N SER A 84 18.21 16.53 -1.63
CA SER A 84 18.07 17.87 -1.09
C SER A 84 19.13 18.16 -0.02
N ALA A 85 19.42 17.21 0.87
CA ALA A 85 20.47 17.34 1.87
C ALA A 85 21.87 17.48 1.23
N ASN A 86 22.16 16.71 0.18
CA ASN A 86 23.39 16.80 -0.58
C ASN A 86 23.55 18.16 -1.27
N ALA A 87 22.47 18.66 -1.90
CA ALA A 87 22.45 19.97 -2.53
C ALA A 87 22.70 21.09 -1.50
N MET A 88 22.04 21.05 -0.35
CA MET A 88 22.24 22.01 0.74
C MET A 88 23.66 21.98 1.30
N ALA A 89 24.25 20.79 1.46
CA ALA A 89 25.64 20.64 1.90
C ALA A 89 26.64 21.21 0.87
N ALA A 90 26.36 21.05 -0.42
CA ALA A 90 27.18 21.64 -1.49
C ALA A 90 27.11 23.17 -1.46
N VAL A 91 25.92 23.75 -1.29
CA VAL A 91 25.74 25.20 -1.13
C VAL A 91 26.49 25.72 0.10
N ALA A 92 26.37 25.03 1.24
CA ALA A 92 27.08 25.42 2.47
C ALA A 92 28.61 25.39 2.30
N ARG A 93 29.16 24.38 1.63
CA ARG A 93 30.60 24.33 1.31
C ARG A 93 31.04 25.47 0.39
N SER A 94 30.25 25.77 -0.64
CA SER A 94 30.55 26.87 -1.58
C SER A 94 30.57 28.22 -0.84
N ALA A 95 29.58 28.47 0.01
CA ALA A 95 29.54 29.68 0.83
C ALA A 95 30.75 29.80 1.77
N ALA A 96 31.17 28.71 2.41
CA ALA A 96 32.34 28.68 3.29
C ALA A 96 33.66 28.93 2.54
N HIS A 97 33.77 28.48 1.29
CA HIS A 97 34.95 28.70 0.45
C HIS A 97 35.05 30.17 -0.04
N SER A 98 33.89 30.83 -0.22
CA SER A 98 33.81 32.25 -0.59
C SER A 98 34.17 33.21 0.56
N THR A 99 34.12 32.73 1.81
CA THR A 99 34.40 33.53 3.02
C THR A 99 35.86 33.50 3.50
N VAL A 100 36.78 32.84 2.79
CA VAL A 100 38.23 32.90 3.11
C VAL A 100 38.83 34.16 2.46
N PRO A 101 39.34 35.16 3.21
CA PRO A 101 39.96 36.34 2.63
C PRO A 101 41.34 35.99 2.05
N VAL A 102 41.64 36.56 0.88
CA VAL A 102 42.99 36.63 0.29
C VAL A 102 43.87 37.58 1.10
#